data_AF-A0A628URJ1-F1
#
_entry.id   AF-A0A628URJ1-F1
#
_cell.length_a   1.000
_cell.length_b   1.000
_cell.length_c   1.000
_cell.angle_alpha   90.00
_cell.angle_beta   90.00
_cell.angle_gamma   90.00
#
_symmetry.space_group_name_H-M   'P 1'
#
loop_
_entity.id
_entity.type
_entity.pdbx_description
1 polymer ?
#
loop_
_entity_poly.entity_id
_entity_poly.type
_entity_poly.pdbx_seq_one_letter_code
_entity_poly.pdbx_strand_id
1 'polypeptide(L)'
;MHLIMLDTCVWLDISSQKAELPMLTAIEHLVQDGSIKILLPDLIRAEYERNKDRVIEATRKRLASEFRVIKGVVESFGGEGKETALKTLDDVNHRLPILSEVNQNTVNRVTKLFDMAHEVVISDVAKIRAAERAIAKKAPFHKQKNSVADAVLAETFQEFRVSHASEYETFRFVTHNVTDFSSKDHRQPHDDFADIFDGSSSLFFNATSSAIEDLLDLEEFHYENSFAWEDETRGLQEIMSAMDELFDKVWYNRHMNMMYHLDNGDIEVVPAGTKRYGNDVIHEDILGQAEIAAQRVRDKYEDTGPWSDFEWGMLNGKLSALRWVLGDEWDMLDT
;
A
#
# COMPACT_ATOMS: atom_id res chain seq x y z
N MET A 1 30.02 -11.34 0.08
CA MET A 1 29.23 -10.47 -0.83
C MET A 1 28.51 -11.33 -1.86
N HIS A 2 27.22 -11.10 -2.03
CA HIS A 2 26.35 -11.90 -2.90
C HIS A 2 25.85 -11.09 -4.10
N LEU A 3 25.43 -11.78 -5.16
CA LEU A 3 24.75 -11.16 -6.31
C LEU A 3 23.27 -11.53 -6.29
N ILE A 4 22.40 -10.56 -6.56
CA ILE A 4 20.97 -10.81 -6.77
C ILE A 4 20.52 -10.23 -8.11
N MET A 5 19.72 -10.99 -8.86
CA MET A 5 19.00 -10.50 -10.03
C MET A 5 17.51 -10.70 -9.79
N LEU A 6 16.77 -9.59 -9.74
CA LEU A 6 15.32 -9.61 -9.61
C LEU A 6 14.71 -9.36 -10.99
N ASP A 7 13.79 -10.23 -11.39
CA ASP A 7 13.03 -10.13 -12.64
C ASP A 7 12.17 -8.86 -12.69
N THR A 8 11.82 -8.41 -13.90
CA THR A 8 10.97 -7.22 -14.14
C THR A 8 9.67 -7.30 -13.35
N CYS A 9 9.03 -8.48 -13.31
CA CYS A 9 7.76 -8.64 -12.59
C CYS A 9 7.89 -8.34 -11.09
N VAL A 10 9.03 -8.71 -10.47
CA VAL A 10 9.31 -8.48 -9.05
C VAL A 10 9.42 -6.99 -8.76
N TRP A 11 10.17 -6.24 -9.60
CA TRP A 11 10.28 -4.79 -9.45
C TRP A 11 8.94 -4.07 -9.60
N LEU A 12 8.10 -4.50 -10.54
CA LEU A 12 6.76 -3.94 -10.74
C LEU A 12 5.84 -4.26 -9.55
N ASP A 13 5.94 -5.47 -8.98
CA ASP A 13 5.19 -5.83 -7.78
C ASP A 13 5.62 -4.99 -6.57
N ILE A 14 6.93 -4.88 -6.32
CA ILE A 14 7.49 -4.00 -5.28
C ILE A 14 6.99 -2.56 -5.42
N SER A 15 6.87 -2.07 -6.66
CA SER A 15 6.42 -0.70 -6.94
C SER A 15 4.90 -0.50 -6.84
N SER A 16 4.12 -1.57 -6.79
CA SER A 16 2.65 -1.53 -6.87
C SER A 16 1.93 -2.02 -5.61
N GLN A 17 2.61 -2.80 -4.80
CA GLN A 17 2.03 -3.50 -3.64
C GLN A 17 2.64 -2.96 -2.35
N LYS A 18 1.80 -2.41 -1.47
CA LYS A 18 2.25 -1.90 -0.16
C LYS A 18 2.92 -3.00 0.68
N ALA A 19 2.46 -4.24 0.56
CA ALA A 19 3.00 -5.38 1.29
C ALA A 19 4.48 -5.69 0.94
N GLU A 20 4.98 -5.22 -0.20
CA GLU A 20 6.35 -5.45 -0.66
C GLU A 20 7.32 -4.33 -0.22
N LEU A 21 6.84 -3.23 0.38
CA LEU A 21 7.68 -2.15 0.90
C LEU A 21 8.72 -2.61 1.94
N PRO A 22 8.35 -3.43 2.93
CA PRO A 22 9.26 -4.30 3.68
C PRO A 22 10.49 -4.80 2.92
N MET A 23 10.25 -5.48 1.80
CA MET A 23 11.29 -6.14 1.02
C MET A 23 12.18 -5.12 0.32
N LEU A 24 11.59 -4.03 -0.17
CA LEU A 24 12.37 -2.92 -0.74
C LEU A 24 13.33 -2.31 0.29
N THR A 25 12.86 -2.08 1.52
CA THR A 25 13.68 -1.55 2.61
C THR A 25 14.83 -2.51 2.95
N ALA A 26 14.55 -3.83 3.01
CA ALA A 26 15.59 -4.83 3.25
C ALA A 26 16.62 -4.89 2.10
N ILE A 27 16.18 -4.83 0.85
CA ILE A 27 17.08 -4.77 -0.32
C ILE A 27 17.96 -3.52 -0.26
N GLU A 28 17.39 -2.36 0.04
CA GLU A 28 18.15 -1.11 0.19
C GLU A 28 19.22 -1.22 1.27
N HIS A 29 18.88 -1.81 2.43
CA HIS A 29 19.84 -2.04 3.51
C HIS A 29 21.00 -2.93 3.07
N LEU A 30 20.69 -4.08 2.47
CA LEU A 30 21.68 -5.04 1.97
C LEU A 30 22.57 -4.50 0.85
N VAL A 31 22.08 -3.51 0.08
CA VAL A 31 22.89 -2.83 -0.92
C VAL A 31 23.81 -1.79 -0.26
N GLN A 32 23.31 -1.08 0.75
CA GLN A 32 24.04 -0.02 1.45
C GLN A 32 25.17 -0.57 2.34
N ASP A 33 24.96 -1.71 2.98
CA ASP A 33 25.98 -2.37 3.81
C ASP A 33 27.03 -3.15 2.97
N GLY A 34 26.77 -3.32 1.66
CA GLY A 34 27.64 -4.05 0.73
C GLY A 34 27.49 -5.57 0.78
N SER A 35 26.46 -6.09 1.45
CA SER A 35 26.16 -7.52 1.54
C SER A 35 25.72 -8.09 0.19
N ILE A 36 24.95 -7.32 -0.58
CA ILE A 36 24.52 -7.69 -1.94
C ILE A 36 24.89 -6.65 -3.00
N LYS A 37 25.10 -7.14 -4.23
CA LYS A 37 25.11 -6.34 -5.46
C LYS A 37 23.95 -6.76 -6.35
N ILE A 38 23.21 -5.78 -6.87
CA ILE A 38 22.11 -6.04 -7.81
C ILE A 38 22.71 -6.17 -9.22
N LEU A 39 22.38 -7.24 -9.93
CA LEU A 39 22.58 -7.38 -11.37
C LEU A 39 21.34 -6.85 -12.09
N LEU A 40 21.52 -5.90 -13.00
CA LEU A 40 20.42 -5.28 -13.75
C LEU A 40 20.65 -5.39 -15.25
N PRO A 41 20.04 -6.37 -15.93
CA PRO A 41 20.00 -6.38 -17.39
C PRO A 41 19.27 -5.15 -17.95
N ASP A 42 19.78 -4.61 -19.06
CA ASP A 42 19.20 -3.47 -19.78
C ASP A 42 17.73 -3.70 -20.18
N LEU A 43 17.35 -4.94 -20.48
CA LEU A 43 15.95 -5.34 -20.70
C LEU A 43 15.06 -5.08 -19.48
N ILE A 44 15.52 -5.41 -18.26
CA ILE A 44 14.73 -5.20 -17.04
C ILE A 44 14.49 -3.70 -16.83
N ARG A 45 15.55 -2.89 -16.98
CA ARG A 45 15.43 -1.42 -16.91
C ARG A 45 14.42 -0.91 -17.94
N ALA A 46 14.54 -1.32 -19.20
CA ALA A 46 13.67 -0.87 -20.27
C ALA A 46 12.19 -1.28 -20.08
N GLU A 47 11.95 -2.52 -19.64
CA GLU A 47 10.61 -3.01 -19.36
C GLU A 47 9.98 -2.34 -18.15
N TYR A 48 10.76 -2.11 -17.09
CA TYR A 48 10.29 -1.39 -15.92
C TYR A 48 9.92 0.05 -16.27
N GLU A 49 10.80 0.79 -16.96
CA GLU A 49 10.58 2.16 -17.41
C GLU A 49 9.33 2.31 -18.28
N ARG A 50 9.08 1.34 -19.17
CA ARG A 50 7.88 1.33 -20.00
C ARG A 50 6.59 1.09 -19.21
N ASN A 51 6.66 0.38 -18.09
CA ASN A 51 5.49 -0.04 -17.33
C ASN A 51 5.25 0.74 -16.02
N LYS A 52 6.23 1.52 -15.52
CA LYS A 52 6.14 2.22 -14.23
C LYS A 52 4.92 3.16 -14.13
N ASP A 53 4.63 3.92 -15.19
CA ASP A 53 3.47 4.83 -15.19
C ASP A 53 2.14 4.06 -15.17
N ARG A 54 2.11 2.91 -15.86
CA ARG A 54 0.96 2.01 -15.85
C ARG A 54 0.74 1.40 -14.47
N VAL A 55 1.81 1.08 -13.74
CA VAL A 55 1.72 0.56 -12.36
C VAL A 55 1.10 1.60 -11.44
N ILE A 56 1.56 2.85 -11.50
CA ILE A 56 0.99 3.97 -10.72
C ILE A 56 -0.52 4.10 -11.01
N GLU A 57 -0.91 4.07 -12.28
CA GLU A 57 -2.31 4.18 -12.69
C GLU A 57 -3.15 2.93 -12.36
N ALA A 58 -2.55 1.73 -12.39
CA ALA A 58 -3.24 0.48 -12.03
C ALA A 58 -3.58 0.45 -10.54
N THR A 59 -2.66 0.86 -9.68
CA THR A 59 -2.91 0.99 -8.23
C THR A 59 -4.01 2.01 -7.96
N ARG A 60 -4.00 3.15 -8.67
CA ARG A 60 -5.08 4.15 -8.60
C ARG A 60 -6.44 3.54 -8.98
N LYS A 61 -6.50 2.77 -10.06
CA LYS A 61 -7.72 2.08 -10.50
C LYS A 61 -8.18 1.01 -9.50
N ARG A 62 -7.25 0.24 -8.91
CA ARG A 62 -7.57 -0.76 -7.88
C ARG A 62 -8.23 -0.09 -6.67
N LEU A 63 -7.59 0.94 -6.12
CA LEU A 63 -8.17 1.71 -5.03
C LEU A 63 -9.55 2.25 -5.41
N ALA A 64 -9.68 2.93 -6.55
CA ALA A 64 -10.96 3.43 -7.04
C ALA A 64 -12.04 2.33 -7.18
N SER A 65 -11.64 1.11 -7.55
CA SER A 65 -12.55 -0.04 -7.64
C SER A 65 -12.98 -0.57 -6.27
N GLU A 66 -12.08 -0.64 -5.30
CA GLU A 66 -12.38 -0.99 -3.90
C GLU A 66 -13.35 0.03 -3.30
N PHE A 67 -13.12 1.32 -3.53
CA PHE A 67 -14.07 2.38 -3.19
C PHE A 67 -15.44 2.17 -3.80
N ARG A 68 -15.50 1.77 -5.07
CA ARG A 68 -16.76 1.52 -5.77
C ARG A 68 -17.53 0.35 -5.16
N VAL A 69 -16.83 -0.69 -4.71
CA VAL A 69 -17.41 -1.83 -3.99
C VAL A 69 -17.93 -1.38 -2.62
N ILE A 70 -17.14 -0.62 -1.86
CA ILE A 70 -17.55 -0.07 -0.56
C ILE A 70 -18.78 0.83 -0.72
N LYS A 71 -18.78 1.70 -1.74
CA LYS A 71 -19.93 2.52 -2.12
C LYS A 71 -21.16 1.67 -2.42
N GLY A 72 -21.01 0.60 -3.21
CA GLY A 72 -22.11 -0.32 -3.52
C GLY A 72 -22.67 -1.06 -2.30
N VAL A 73 -21.82 -1.40 -1.32
CA VAL A 73 -22.23 -2.01 -0.04
C VAL A 73 -23.01 -1.01 0.81
N VAL A 74 -22.51 0.22 0.95
CA VAL A 74 -23.21 1.32 1.64
C VAL A 74 -24.52 1.67 0.93
N GLU A 75 -24.57 1.61 -0.40
CA GLU A 75 -25.79 1.81 -1.18
C GLU A 75 -26.84 0.72 -0.93
N SER A 76 -26.41 -0.54 -0.78
CA SER A 76 -27.28 -1.71 -0.66
C SER A 76 -27.74 -1.98 0.78
N PHE A 77 -26.92 -1.64 1.78
CA PHE A 77 -27.14 -1.97 3.18
C PHE A 77 -27.17 -0.76 4.12
N GLY A 78 -26.96 0.46 3.62
CA GLY A 78 -26.99 1.69 4.41
C GLY A 78 -28.40 2.06 4.87
N GLY A 79 -28.59 2.15 6.19
CA GLY A 79 -29.82 2.64 6.83
C GLY A 79 -29.89 4.17 6.90
N GLU A 80 -30.45 4.70 7.99
CA GLU A 80 -30.46 6.15 8.27
C GLU A 80 -29.01 6.66 8.48
N GLY A 81 -28.42 7.26 7.45
CA GLY A 81 -27.00 7.66 7.42
C GLY A 81 -26.31 7.39 6.08
N LYS A 82 -26.98 6.65 5.18
CA LYS A 82 -26.51 6.33 3.82
C LYS A 82 -26.03 7.56 3.03
N GLU A 83 -26.81 8.64 3.05
CA GLU A 83 -26.52 9.82 2.22
C GLU A 83 -25.26 10.58 2.68
N THR A 84 -25.04 10.61 4.00
CA THR A 84 -23.82 11.16 4.62
C THR A 84 -22.62 10.28 4.32
N ALA A 85 -22.74 8.96 4.51
CA ALA A 85 -21.67 8.00 4.21
C ALA A 85 -21.26 8.01 2.72
N LEU A 86 -22.22 8.20 1.81
CA LEU A 86 -21.94 8.32 0.37
C LEU A 86 -21.23 9.62 0.02
N LYS A 87 -21.58 10.75 0.67
CA LYS A 87 -20.84 12.02 0.52
C LYS A 87 -19.40 11.89 1.00
N THR A 88 -19.18 11.29 2.18
CA THR A 88 -17.83 11.07 2.71
C THR A 88 -17.02 10.17 1.78
N LEU A 89 -17.62 9.12 1.21
CA LEU A 89 -16.95 8.25 0.24
C LEU A 89 -16.61 8.97 -1.08
N ASP A 90 -17.48 9.86 -1.56
CA ASP A 90 -17.23 10.64 -2.78
C ASP A 90 -16.14 11.70 -2.56
N ASP A 91 -16.10 12.37 -1.40
CA ASP A 91 -15.02 13.30 -1.06
C ASP A 91 -13.66 12.58 -1.02
N VAL A 92 -13.59 11.41 -0.42
CA VAL A 92 -12.35 10.63 -0.40
C VAL A 92 -11.95 10.16 -1.81
N ASN A 93 -12.91 9.83 -2.67
CA ASN A 93 -12.65 9.49 -4.07
C ASN A 93 -12.06 10.69 -4.84
N HIS A 94 -12.42 11.93 -4.48
CA HIS A 94 -11.79 13.14 -5.02
C HIS A 94 -10.35 13.36 -4.49
N ARG A 95 -10.00 12.74 -3.36
CA ARG A 95 -8.72 12.88 -2.64
C ARG A 95 -7.71 11.77 -2.95
N LEU A 96 -8.15 10.71 -3.64
CA LEU A 96 -7.31 9.62 -4.20
C LEU A 96 -6.03 10.06 -4.95
N PRO A 97 -6.01 11.17 -5.71
CA PRO A 97 -4.78 11.65 -6.35
C PRO A 97 -3.63 11.90 -5.38
N ILE A 98 -3.91 12.29 -4.12
CA ILE A 98 -2.89 12.57 -3.09
C ILE A 98 -2.27 11.26 -2.58
N LEU A 99 -3.03 10.17 -2.50
CA LEU A 99 -2.51 8.83 -2.16
C LEU A 99 -1.61 8.22 -3.26
N SER A 100 -1.62 8.77 -4.47
CA SER A 100 -0.72 8.33 -5.55
C SER A 100 0.73 8.77 -5.35
N GLU A 101 0.98 9.77 -4.50
CA GLU A 101 2.33 10.27 -4.21
C GLU A 101 3.21 9.23 -3.49
N VAL A 102 2.60 8.32 -2.71
CA VAL A 102 3.32 7.22 -2.04
C VAL A 102 3.94 6.27 -3.06
N ASN A 103 3.26 5.98 -4.17
CA ASN A 103 3.81 5.12 -5.23
C ASN A 103 4.91 5.82 -6.03
N GLN A 104 4.81 7.13 -6.20
CA GLN A 104 5.88 7.93 -6.81
C GLN A 104 7.18 7.79 -5.99
N ASN A 105 7.07 7.79 -4.66
CA ASN A 105 8.20 7.57 -3.77
C ASN A 105 8.81 6.17 -3.95
N THR A 106 7.99 5.11 -4.01
CA THR A 106 8.47 3.74 -4.22
C THR A 106 9.18 3.57 -5.57
N VAL A 107 8.62 4.14 -6.65
CA VAL A 107 9.27 4.12 -7.97
C VAL A 107 10.61 4.85 -7.94
N ASN A 108 10.69 5.99 -7.24
CA ASN A 108 11.95 6.73 -7.08
C ASN A 108 13.00 5.91 -6.30
N ARG A 109 12.58 5.19 -5.25
CA ARG A 109 13.44 4.27 -4.48
C ARG A 109 14.01 3.15 -5.35
N VAL A 110 13.17 2.48 -6.13
CA VAL A 110 13.60 1.46 -7.10
C VAL A 110 14.57 2.04 -8.14
N THR A 111 14.30 3.24 -8.64
CA THR A 111 15.18 3.91 -9.61
C THR A 111 16.57 4.17 -9.02
N LYS A 112 16.66 4.58 -7.75
CA LYS A 112 17.96 4.73 -7.05
C LYS A 112 18.72 3.40 -6.95
N LEU A 113 18.03 2.30 -6.68
CA LEU A 113 18.66 0.98 -6.69
C LEU A 113 19.20 0.62 -8.08
N PHE A 114 18.46 0.95 -9.15
CA PHE A 114 18.92 0.72 -10.51
C PHE A 114 20.17 1.53 -10.85
N ASP A 115 20.31 2.74 -10.32
CA ASP A 115 21.51 3.58 -10.53
C ASP A 115 22.73 3.04 -9.77
N MET A 116 22.51 2.27 -8.68
CA MET A 116 23.56 1.61 -7.90
C MET A 116 23.88 0.18 -8.39
N ALA A 117 23.04 -0.39 -9.24
CA ALA A 117 23.15 -1.76 -9.74
C ALA A 117 24.35 -1.93 -10.70
N HIS A 118 24.76 -3.19 -10.89
CA HIS A 118 25.66 -3.58 -11.96
C HIS A 118 24.84 -3.78 -13.24
N GLU A 119 24.86 -2.79 -14.13
CA GLU A 119 24.12 -2.85 -15.38
C GLU A 119 24.84 -3.71 -16.42
N VAL A 120 24.09 -4.62 -17.06
CA VAL A 120 24.61 -5.51 -18.11
C VAL A 120 23.79 -5.38 -19.38
N VAL A 121 24.47 -5.23 -20.51
CA VAL A 121 23.84 -5.27 -21.83
C VAL A 121 23.67 -6.73 -22.24
N ILE A 122 22.46 -7.12 -22.63
CA ILE A 122 22.21 -8.49 -23.09
C ILE A 122 23.04 -8.79 -24.34
N SER A 123 23.90 -9.80 -24.20
CA SER A 123 24.77 -10.27 -25.27
C SER A 123 23.97 -11.00 -26.36
N ASP A 124 24.52 -11.04 -27.57
CA ASP A 124 23.94 -11.88 -28.64
C ASP A 124 24.07 -13.38 -28.32
N VAL A 125 25.05 -13.77 -27.50
CA VAL A 125 25.21 -15.15 -27.03
C VAL A 125 24.02 -15.55 -26.15
N ALA A 126 23.62 -14.71 -25.19
CA ALA A 126 22.45 -14.94 -24.35
C ALA A 126 21.17 -15.05 -25.19
N LYS A 127 21.01 -14.17 -26.19
CA LYS A 127 19.86 -14.23 -27.13
C LYS A 127 19.82 -15.53 -27.94
N ILE A 128 20.98 -15.97 -28.44
CA ILE A 128 21.10 -17.23 -29.19
C ILE A 128 20.75 -18.41 -28.29
N ARG A 129 21.28 -18.47 -27.07
CA ARG A 129 20.96 -19.56 -26.12
C ARG A 129 19.48 -19.56 -25.72
N ALA A 130 18.87 -18.39 -25.55
CA ALA A 130 17.44 -18.28 -25.30
C ALA A 130 16.61 -18.81 -26.47
N ALA A 131 17.02 -18.54 -27.71
CA ALA A 131 16.40 -19.11 -28.91
C ALA A 131 16.61 -20.63 -29.01
N GLU A 132 17.78 -21.14 -28.63
CA GLU A 132 18.05 -22.59 -28.56
C GLU A 132 17.15 -23.29 -27.53
N ARG A 133 16.93 -22.67 -26.36
CA ARG A 133 15.94 -23.14 -25.37
C ARG A 133 14.55 -23.24 -25.98
N ALA A 134 14.13 -22.24 -26.75
CA ALA A 134 12.84 -22.24 -27.44
C ALA A 134 12.71 -23.38 -28.46
N ILE A 135 13.74 -23.59 -29.29
CA ILE A 135 13.80 -24.67 -30.29
C ILE A 135 13.73 -26.03 -29.60
N ALA A 136 14.45 -26.19 -28.48
CA ALA A 136 14.45 -27.41 -27.68
C ALA A 136 13.19 -27.59 -26.83
N LYS A 137 12.29 -26.59 -26.79
CA LYS A 137 11.10 -26.54 -25.93
C LYS A 137 11.41 -26.71 -24.44
N LYS A 138 12.59 -26.23 -24.02
CA LYS A 138 12.99 -26.18 -22.62
C LYS A 138 12.35 -24.99 -21.92
N ALA A 139 12.18 -25.07 -20.60
CA ALA A 139 11.73 -23.93 -19.80
C ALA A 139 12.54 -22.66 -20.12
N PRO A 140 11.87 -21.50 -20.29
CA PRO A 140 10.45 -21.22 -20.00
C PRO A 140 9.44 -21.57 -21.13
N PHE A 141 9.86 -22.27 -22.20
CA PHE A 141 9.01 -22.61 -23.36
C PHE A 141 8.34 -23.99 -23.31
N HIS A 142 8.39 -24.70 -22.17
CA HIS A 142 7.68 -25.95 -21.95
C HIS A 142 6.15 -25.79 -21.99
N LYS A 143 5.66 -24.55 -21.92
CA LYS A 143 4.25 -24.15 -22.07
C LYS A 143 4.08 -23.27 -23.31
N GLN A 144 2.91 -23.31 -23.97
CA GLN A 144 2.62 -22.59 -25.22
C GLN A 144 2.49 -21.05 -25.05
N LYS A 145 3.48 -20.39 -24.45
CA LYS A 145 3.55 -18.93 -24.27
C LYS A 145 4.83 -18.35 -24.89
N ASN A 146 4.77 -17.06 -25.17
CA ASN A 146 5.89 -16.28 -25.71
C ASN A 146 6.80 -15.78 -24.57
N SER A 147 7.57 -16.68 -23.96
CA SER A 147 8.42 -16.41 -22.79
C SER A 147 9.88 -16.10 -23.19
N VAL A 148 10.06 -15.35 -24.29
CA VAL A 148 11.39 -15.02 -24.82
C VAL A 148 12.17 -14.10 -23.90
N ALA A 149 11.53 -13.08 -23.33
CA ALA A 149 12.17 -12.17 -22.37
C ALA A 149 12.71 -12.95 -21.17
N ASP A 150 11.86 -13.76 -20.54
CA ASP A 150 12.20 -14.67 -19.43
C ASP A 150 13.40 -15.57 -19.74
N ALA A 151 13.43 -16.17 -20.94
CA ALA A 151 14.54 -17.03 -21.36
C ALA A 151 15.85 -16.24 -21.52
N VAL A 152 15.76 -15.03 -22.09
CA VAL A 152 16.90 -14.14 -22.26
C VAL A 152 17.45 -13.67 -20.90
N LEU A 153 16.59 -13.38 -19.93
CA LEU A 153 17.00 -13.03 -18.57
C LEU A 153 17.71 -14.18 -17.88
N ALA A 154 17.18 -15.41 -17.96
CA ALA A 154 17.80 -16.59 -17.39
C ALA A 154 19.20 -16.87 -17.99
N GLU A 155 19.33 -16.75 -19.31
CA GLU A 155 20.61 -16.94 -20.00
C GLU A 155 21.62 -15.83 -19.71
N THR A 156 21.16 -14.58 -19.58
CA THR A 156 22.01 -13.45 -19.20
C THR A 156 22.54 -13.63 -17.77
N PHE A 157 21.69 -14.07 -16.85
CA PHE A 157 22.10 -14.42 -15.48
C PHE A 157 23.17 -15.51 -15.48
N GLN A 158 22.94 -16.59 -16.24
CA GLN A 158 23.90 -17.69 -16.32
C GLN A 158 25.23 -17.26 -16.93
N GLU A 159 25.21 -16.46 -17.99
CA GLU A 159 26.42 -15.91 -18.62
C GLU A 159 27.22 -15.04 -17.63
N PHE A 160 26.54 -14.17 -16.90
CA PHE A 160 27.16 -13.32 -15.89
C PHE A 160 27.76 -14.15 -14.75
N ARG A 161 27.01 -15.12 -14.22
CA ARG A 161 27.45 -16.00 -13.15
C ARG A 161 28.73 -16.73 -13.52
N VAL A 162 28.78 -17.34 -14.70
CA VAL A 162 29.95 -18.11 -15.15
C VAL A 162 31.19 -17.22 -15.31
N SER A 163 31.02 -15.98 -15.78
CA SER A 163 32.14 -15.05 -15.98
C SER A 163 32.65 -14.42 -14.68
N HIS A 164 31.82 -14.34 -13.64
CA HIS A 164 32.15 -13.65 -12.38
C HIS A 164 32.10 -14.60 -11.17
N ALA A 165 32.22 -15.93 -11.38
CA ALA A 165 32.04 -16.95 -10.35
C ALA A 165 32.97 -16.79 -9.14
N SER A 166 34.12 -16.13 -9.30
CA SER A 166 35.08 -15.85 -8.22
C SER A 166 34.83 -14.54 -7.48
N GLU A 167 33.94 -13.68 -7.96
CA GLU A 167 33.69 -12.33 -7.42
C GLU A 167 32.58 -12.30 -6.37
N TYR A 168 31.69 -13.29 -6.39
CA TYR A 168 30.54 -13.38 -5.51
C TYR A 168 30.47 -14.77 -4.87
N GLU A 169 30.04 -14.83 -3.62
CA GLU A 169 29.89 -16.10 -2.89
C GLU A 169 28.71 -16.91 -3.41
N THR A 170 27.58 -16.25 -3.63
CA THR A 170 26.38 -16.87 -4.19
C THR A 170 25.64 -15.90 -5.10
N PHE A 171 24.87 -16.47 -6.02
CA PHE A 171 24.08 -15.81 -7.04
C PHE A 171 22.61 -16.17 -6.84
N ARG A 172 21.73 -15.19 -6.77
CA ARG A 172 20.28 -15.40 -6.57
C ARG A 172 19.51 -14.87 -7.77
N PHE A 173 18.63 -15.68 -8.33
CA PHE A 173 17.65 -15.28 -9.32
C PHE A 173 16.27 -15.28 -8.67
N VAL A 174 15.57 -14.15 -8.73
CA VAL A 174 14.25 -13.98 -8.12
C VAL A 174 13.22 -13.64 -9.19
N THR A 175 12.16 -14.42 -9.31
CA THR A 175 11.03 -14.15 -10.21
C THR A 175 9.71 -14.57 -9.59
N HIS A 176 8.63 -13.83 -9.83
CA HIS A 176 7.29 -14.26 -9.45
C HIS A 176 6.61 -15.11 -10.53
N ASN A 177 7.27 -15.34 -11.69
CA ASN A 177 6.75 -16.22 -12.75
C ASN A 177 6.96 -17.71 -12.42
N VAL A 178 6.22 -18.17 -11.42
CA VAL A 178 6.19 -19.57 -10.99
C VAL A 178 5.83 -20.52 -12.13
N THR A 179 4.96 -20.09 -13.05
CA THR A 179 4.47 -20.97 -14.10
C THR A 179 5.56 -21.40 -15.08
N ASP A 180 6.50 -20.50 -15.38
CA ASP A 180 7.48 -20.72 -16.42
C ASP A 180 8.86 -21.10 -15.84
N PHE A 181 9.11 -20.82 -14.56
CA PHE A 181 10.40 -21.10 -13.93
C PHE A 181 10.40 -22.25 -12.93
N SER A 182 9.26 -22.60 -12.34
CA SER A 182 9.22 -23.58 -11.26
C SER A 182 8.84 -24.99 -11.72
N SER A 183 9.25 -25.96 -10.91
CA SER A 183 8.82 -27.36 -11.02
C SER A 183 7.38 -27.55 -10.51
N LYS A 184 6.96 -28.81 -10.29
CA LYS A 184 5.70 -29.13 -9.59
C LYS A 184 5.68 -28.57 -8.18
N ASP A 185 6.81 -28.59 -7.49
CA ASP A 185 7.02 -27.78 -6.29
C ASP A 185 7.46 -26.39 -6.74
N HIS A 186 6.60 -25.40 -6.52
CA HIS A 186 6.80 -24.03 -6.97
C HIS A 186 8.03 -23.35 -6.36
N ARG A 187 8.55 -23.89 -5.26
CA ARG A 187 9.77 -23.40 -4.60
C ARG A 187 11.05 -23.90 -5.26
N GLN A 188 10.95 -24.95 -6.09
CA GLN A 188 12.09 -25.53 -6.79
C GLN A 188 12.08 -25.08 -8.25
N PRO A 189 13.26 -24.77 -8.83
CA PRO A 189 13.35 -24.44 -10.25
C PRO A 189 12.95 -25.66 -11.10
N HIS A 190 12.49 -25.40 -12.32
CA HIS A 190 12.24 -26.44 -13.30
C HIS A 190 13.55 -27.17 -13.68
N ASP A 191 13.48 -28.49 -13.93
CA ASP A 191 14.66 -29.34 -14.20
C ASP A 191 15.52 -28.85 -15.38
N ASP A 192 14.90 -28.17 -16.35
CA ASP A 192 15.59 -27.54 -17.50
C ASP A 192 16.54 -26.39 -17.12
N PHE A 193 16.51 -25.94 -15.86
CA PHE A 193 17.42 -24.95 -15.30
C PHE A 193 18.45 -25.55 -14.34
N ALA A 194 18.58 -26.87 -14.26
CA ALA A 194 19.56 -27.52 -13.38
C ALA A 194 21.03 -27.15 -13.69
N ASP A 195 21.31 -26.67 -14.90
CA ASP A 195 22.61 -26.12 -15.31
C ASP A 195 22.83 -24.67 -14.84
N ILE A 196 21.76 -23.95 -14.53
CA ILE A 196 21.77 -22.59 -14.02
C ILE A 196 21.73 -22.57 -12.50
N PHE A 197 20.82 -23.33 -11.88
CA PHE A 197 20.58 -23.35 -10.43
C PHE A 197 21.06 -24.68 -9.83
N ASP A 198 22.16 -24.60 -9.07
CA ASP A 198 22.81 -25.77 -8.45
C ASP A 198 22.43 -25.94 -6.97
N GLY A 199 21.66 -25.01 -6.40
CA GLY A 199 21.19 -25.06 -5.01
C GLY A 199 22.26 -24.73 -3.97
N SER A 200 23.46 -24.32 -4.39
CA SER A 200 24.58 -23.99 -3.50
C SER A 200 25.18 -22.62 -3.81
N SER A 201 25.76 -22.47 -4.98
CA SER A 201 26.33 -21.21 -5.47
C SER A 201 25.32 -20.40 -6.28
N SER A 202 24.34 -21.07 -6.88
CA SER A 202 23.30 -20.46 -7.71
C SER A 202 21.92 -20.90 -7.25
N LEU A 203 21.13 -19.94 -6.80
CA LEU A 203 19.87 -20.14 -6.08
C LEU A 203 18.72 -19.51 -6.87
N PHE A 204 17.56 -20.17 -6.80
CA PHE A 204 16.30 -19.73 -7.38
C PHE A 204 15.32 -19.42 -6.27
N PHE A 205 14.64 -18.29 -6.37
CA PHE A 205 13.55 -17.92 -5.47
C PHE A 205 12.33 -17.46 -6.26
N ASN A 206 11.16 -17.93 -5.84
CA ASN A 206 9.89 -17.55 -6.43
C ASN A 206 9.16 -16.43 -5.68
N ALA A 207 9.77 -15.91 -4.61
CA ALA A 207 9.25 -14.85 -3.76
C ALA A 207 10.42 -14.01 -3.23
N THR A 208 10.25 -12.69 -3.20
CA THR A 208 11.27 -11.77 -2.69
C THR A 208 11.61 -12.06 -1.22
N SER A 209 10.61 -12.29 -0.38
CA SER A 209 10.80 -12.57 1.05
C SER A 209 11.72 -13.75 1.31
N SER A 210 11.51 -14.87 0.61
CA SER A 210 12.38 -16.04 0.76
C SER A 210 13.82 -15.78 0.30
N ALA A 211 14.03 -14.92 -0.70
CA ALA A 211 15.37 -14.55 -1.15
C ALA A 211 16.11 -13.67 -0.14
N ILE A 212 15.37 -12.80 0.57
CA ILE A 212 15.93 -11.90 1.59
C ILE A 212 16.16 -12.65 2.91
N GLU A 213 15.25 -13.53 3.31
CA GLU A 213 15.40 -14.37 4.51
C GLU A 213 16.64 -15.29 4.44
N ASP A 214 17.04 -15.67 3.22
CA ASP A 214 18.27 -16.43 2.98
C ASP A 214 19.56 -15.58 3.15
N LEU A 215 19.42 -14.25 3.26
CA LEU A 215 20.53 -13.30 3.41
C LEU A 215 20.60 -12.67 4.81
N LEU A 216 19.45 -12.52 5.48
CA LEU A 216 19.36 -11.92 6.81
C LEU A 216 18.13 -12.46 7.55
N ASP A 217 18.18 -12.42 8.89
CA ASP A 217 17.02 -12.74 9.73
C ASP A 217 15.99 -11.61 9.63
N LEU A 218 14.87 -11.87 8.95
CA LEU A 218 13.85 -10.86 8.70
C LEU A 218 13.12 -10.44 9.98
N GLU A 219 12.98 -11.33 10.96
CA GLU A 219 12.34 -11.00 12.24
C GLU A 219 13.25 -10.08 13.07
N GLU A 220 14.54 -10.41 13.16
CA GLU A 220 15.55 -9.58 13.83
C GLU A 220 15.66 -8.21 13.14
N PHE A 221 15.75 -8.19 11.81
CA PHE A 221 15.83 -6.96 11.05
C PHE A 221 14.58 -6.09 11.21
N HIS A 222 13.39 -6.69 11.22
CA HIS A 222 12.14 -5.97 11.49
C HIS A 222 12.13 -5.37 12.89
N TYR A 223 12.62 -6.09 13.90
CA TYR A 223 12.71 -5.58 15.27
C TYR A 223 13.69 -4.40 15.37
N GLU A 224 14.88 -4.52 14.80
CA GLU A 224 15.92 -3.49 14.83
C GLU A 224 15.54 -2.24 14.02
N ASN A 225 14.79 -2.43 12.93
CA ASN A 225 14.42 -1.38 11.99
C ASN A 225 12.94 -1.03 12.04
N SER A 226 12.23 -1.35 13.14
CA SER A 226 10.79 -1.12 13.30
C SER A 226 10.37 0.30 12.87
N PHE A 227 11.14 1.35 13.17
CA PHE A 227 10.85 2.73 12.74
C PHE A 227 10.92 2.95 11.22
N ALA A 228 11.76 2.21 10.47
CA ALA A 228 11.86 2.28 9.01
C ALA A 228 10.80 1.41 8.30
N TRP A 229 10.14 0.52 9.04
CA TRP A 229 9.08 -0.38 8.56
C TRP A 229 7.68 0.12 8.97
N GLU A 230 7.59 0.93 10.02
CA GLU A 230 6.38 1.58 10.53
C GLU A 230 6.00 2.89 9.83
N ASP A 231 6.64 3.23 8.70
CA ASP A 231 6.16 4.28 7.80
C ASP A 231 4.87 3.84 7.04
N GLU A 232 4.06 3.03 7.71
CA GLU A 232 2.72 2.70 7.31
C GLU A 232 1.83 3.89 7.65
N THR A 233 1.60 4.74 6.67
CA THR A 233 0.41 5.62 6.70
C THR A 233 -0.80 4.77 7.09
N ARG A 234 -1.53 5.21 8.13
CA ARG A 234 -2.75 4.56 8.61
C ARG A 234 -3.67 4.24 7.43
N GLY A 235 -4.29 3.07 7.46
CA GLY A 235 -5.21 2.67 6.41
C GLY A 235 -6.37 3.67 6.34
N LEU A 236 -6.85 3.97 5.13
CA LEU A 236 -7.93 4.95 5.00
C LEU A 236 -9.19 4.56 5.80
N GLN A 237 -9.54 3.28 5.84
CA GLN A 237 -10.69 2.81 6.62
C GLN A 237 -10.49 3.10 8.12
N GLU A 238 -9.27 2.94 8.62
CA GLU A 238 -8.91 3.27 9.99
C GLU A 238 -9.02 4.77 10.25
N ILE A 239 -8.51 5.60 9.33
CA ILE A 239 -8.64 7.07 9.37
C ILE A 239 -10.11 7.48 9.40
N MET A 240 -10.95 6.90 8.54
CA MET A 240 -12.38 7.20 8.46
C MET A 240 -13.13 6.76 9.73
N SER A 241 -12.88 5.56 10.24
CA SER A 241 -13.52 5.10 11.49
C SER A 241 -13.13 5.96 12.69
N ALA A 242 -11.86 6.38 12.77
CA ALA A 242 -11.42 7.32 13.81
C ALA A 242 -12.06 8.70 13.65
N MET A 243 -12.20 9.18 12.41
CA MET A 243 -12.87 10.46 12.11
C MET A 243 -14.36 10.43 12.48
N ASP A 244 -15.09 9.35 12.17
CA ASP A 244 -16.50 9.19 12.52
C ASP A 244 -16.71 9.18 14.04
N GLU A 245 -15.84 8.50 14.79
CA GLU A 245 -15.88 8.54 16.26
C GLU A 245 -15.63 9.93 16.81
N LEU A 246 -14.59 10.62 16.32
CA LEU A 246 -14.28 11.97 16.77
C LEU A 246 -15.40 12.95 16.42
N PHE A 247 -16.02 12.81 15.25
CA PHE A 247 -17.16 13.60 14.82
C PHE A 247 -18.34 13.42 15.78
N ASP A 248 -18.75 12.19 16.04
CA ASP A 248 -19.88 11.87 16.93
C ASP A 248 -19.63 12.40 18.34
N LYS A 249 -18.41 12.26 18.86
CA LYS A 249 -18.02 12.78 20.19
C LYS A 249 -18.01 14.30 20.26
N VAL A 250 -17.48 14.98 19.23
CA VAL A 250 -17.47 16.45 19.14
C VAL A 250 -18.89 16.99 19.04
N TRP A 251 -19.72 16.39 18.19
CA TRP A 251 -21.14 16.74 18.08
C TRP A 251 -21.86 16.54 19.41
N TYR A 252 -21.64 15.40 20.07
CA TYR A 252 -22.29 15.08 21.34
C TYR A 252 -21.93 16.05 22.45
N ASN A 253 -20.66 16.46 22.56
CA ASN A 253 -20.27 17.49 23.53
C ASN A 253 -21.05 18.79 23.32
N ARG A 254 -21.16 19.24 22.06
CA ARG A 254 -21.88 20.47 21.69
C ARG A 254 -23.37 20.35 21.99
N HIS A 255 -23.96 19.18 21.72
CA HIS A 255 -25.33 18.88 22.11
C HIS A 255 -25.53 18.96 23.63
N MET A 256 -24.64 18.37 24.43
CA MET A 256 -24.75 18.46 25.89
C MET A 256 -24.59 19.90 26.41
N ASN A 257 -23.77 20.71 25.74
CA ASN A 257 -23.63 22.14 26.07
C ASN A 257 -24.90 22.92 25.72
N MET A 258 -25.54 22.62 24.59
CA MET A 258 -26.85 23.16 24.23
C MET A 258 -27.93 22.75 25.26
N MET A 259 -27.95 21.49 25.71
CA MET A 259 -28.87 21.03 26.76
C MET A 259 -28.68 21.80 28.07
N TYR A 260 -27.43 22.07 28.47
CA TYR A 260 -27.12 22.91 29.63
C TYR A 260 -27.70 24.33 29.49
N HIS A 261 -27.59 24.95 28.31
CA HIS A 261 -28.17 26.27 28.06
C HIS A 261 -29.70 26.27 28.02
N LEU A 262 -30.32 25.19 27.54
CA LEU A 262 -31.77 24.98 27.62
C LEU A 262 -32.23 24.91 29.08
N ASP A 263 -31.55 24.12 29.92
CA ASP A 263 -31.87 23.95 31.33
C ASP A 263 -31.74 25.26 32.13
N ASN A 264 -30.82 26.15 31.72
CA ASN A 264 -30.63 27.47 32.33
C ASN A 264 -31.55 28.56 31.76
N GLY A 265 -32.31 28.26 30.69
CA GLY A 265 -33.20 29.21 30.02
C GLY A 265 -32.52 30.21 29.10
N ASP A 266 -31.27 29.97 28.69
CA ASP A 266 -30.54 30.79 27.72
C ASP A 266 -31.03 30.51 26.27
N ILE A 267 -31.55 29.32 26.03
CA ILE A 267 -32.14 28.89 24.75
C ILE A 267 -33.63 28.60 24.97
N GLU A 268 -34.48 29.16 24.12
CA GLU A 268 -35.93 28.97 24.14
C GLU A 268 -36.34 27.84 23.17
N VAL A 269 -37.16 26.90 23.64
CA VAL A 269 -37.81 25.90 22.77
C VAL A 269 -39.06 26.51 22.14
N VAL A 270 -39.11 26.57 20.81
CA VAL A 270 -40.25 27.13 20.07
C VAL A 270 -40.99 26.06 19.26
N PRO A 271 -42.31 26.23 19.04
CA PRO A 271 -43.08 25.28 18.25
C PRO A 271 -42.53 25.10 16.82
N ALA A 272 -42.67 23.89 16.29
CA ALA A 272 -42.29 23.57 14.92
C ALA A 272 -42.97 24.52 13.91
N GLY A 273 -42.22 24.98 12.91
CA GLY A 273 -42.69 25.92 11.89
C GLY A 273 -42.69 27.41 12.29
N THR A 274 -42.25 27.74 13.50
CA THR A 274 -42.04 29.13 13.92
C THR A 274 -40.92 29.79 13.09
N LYS A 275 -41.17 30.96 12.49
CA LYS A 275 -40.18 31.71 11.68
C LYS A 275 -39.26 32.57 12.54
N ARG A 276 -38.63 31.97 13.55
CA ARG A 276 -37.61 32.59 14.41
C ARG A 276 -36.38 31.69 14.40
N TYR A 277 -35.21 32.28 14.21
CA TYR A 277 -33.92 31.60 14.08
C TYR A 277 -32.86 32.41 14.82
N GLY A 278 -31.90 31.73 15.43
CA GLY A 278 -30.85 32.35 16.23
C GLY A 278 -30.19 31.32 17.13
N ASN A 279 -29.15 31.74 17.86
CA ASN A 279 -28.46 30.88 18.82
C ASN A 279 -29.23 30.75 20.16
N ASP A 280 -30.25 31.59 20.36
CA ASP A 280 -31.13 31.65 21.54
C ASP A 280 -32.42 30.84 21.37
N VAL A 281 -32.59 30.09 20.27
CA VAL A 281 -33.83 29.39 19.95
C VAL A 281 -33.56 28.02 19.32
N ILE A 282 -34.33 27.00 19.71
CA ILE A 282 -34.40 25.70 19.04
C ILE A 282 -35.85 25.29 18.80
N HIS A 283 -36.15 24.70 17.64
CA HIS A 283 -37.49 24.20 17.35
C HIS A 283 -37.73 22.82 17.97
N GLU A 284 -38.95 22.58 18.46
CA GLU A 284 -39.34 21.31 19.12
C GLU A 284 -39.02 20.07 18.29
N ASP A 285 -39.24 20.12 16.98
CA ASP A 285 -38.95 19.01 16.06
C ASP A 285 -37.44 18.76 15.91
N ILE A 286 -36.63 19.82 15.86
CA ILE A 286 -35.17 19.73 15.81
C ILE A 286 -34.62 19.17 17.11
N LEU A 287 -35.11 19.66 18.26
CA LEU A 287 -34.71 19.16 19.57
C LEU A 287 -35.00 17.66 19.71
N GLY A 288 -36.21 17.23 19.33
CA GLY A 288 -36.57 15.81 19.38
C GLY A 288 -35.66 14.91 18.51
N GLN A 289 -35.25 15.38 17.33
CA GLN A 289 -34.28 14.65 16.49
C GLN A 289 -32.88 14.64 17.12
N ALA A 290 -32.45 15.74 17.72
CA ALA A 290 -31.16 15.84 18.39
C ALA A 290 -31.09 14.91 19.60
N GLU A 291 -32.15 14.78 20.39
CA GLU A 291 -32.22 13.83 21.52
C GLU A 291 -32.08 12.37 21.06
N ILE A 292 -32.73 12.00 19.96
CA ILE A 292 -32.61 10.66 19.36
C ILE A 292 -31.18 10.41 18.89
N ALA A 293 -30.57 11.38 18.20
CA ALA A 293 -29.18 11.29 17.75
C ALA A 293 -28.21 11.17 18.93
N ALA A 294 -28.41 11.95 19.99
CA ALA A 294 -27.61 11.88 21.22
C ALA A 294 -27.72 10.52 21.90
N GLN A 295 -28.90 9.89 21.89
CA GLN A 295 -29.03 8.53 22.39
C GLN A 295 -28.24 7.52 21.56
N ARG A 296 -28.26 7.64 20.22
CA ARG A 296 -27.46 6.76 19.34
C ARG A 296 -25.97 6.87 19.62
N VAL A 297 -25.46 8.08 19.88
CA VAL A 297 -24.04 8.28 20.24
C VAL A 297 -23.71 7.62 21.58
N ARG A 298 -24.56 7.80 22.61
CA ARG A 298 -24.41 7.13 23.91
C ARG A 298 -24.42 5.61 23.81
N ASP A 299 -25.26 5.05 22.95
CA ASP A 299 -25.35 3.61 22.76
C ASP A 299 -24.16 3.04 21.98
N LYS A 300 -23.54 3.86 21.12
CA LYS A 300 -22.42 3.47 20.23
C LYS A 300 -21.06 3.53 20.91
N TYR A 301 -20.85 4.46 21.85
CA TYR A 301 -19.54 4.71 22.46
C TYR A 301 -19.58 4.60 23.99
N GLU A 302 -18.61 3.88 24.55
CA GLU A 302 -18.46 3.75 26.01
C GLU A 302 -18.05 5.08 26.68
N ASP A 303 -17.19 5.84 26.02
CA ASP A 303 -16.76 7.17 26.45
C ASP A 303 -17.43 8.27 25.64
N THR A 304 -18.31 9.03 26.28
CA THR A 304 -18.97 10.22 25.71
C THR A 304 -18.74 11.47 26.59
N GLY A 305 -17.68 11.44 27.41
CA GLY A 305 -17.33 12.49 28.36
C GLY A 305 -18.10 12.39 29.69
N PRO A 306 -18.12 13.49 30.49
CA PRO A 306 -17.61 14.82 30.16
C PRO A 306 -16.08 14.87 30.07
N TRP A 307 -15.56 15.72 29.19
CA TRP A 307 -14.13 15.90 28.95
C TRP A 307 -13.63 17.21 29.58
N SER A 308 -12.39 17.22 30.05
CA SER A 308 -11.68 18.44 30.46
C SER A 308 -11.36 19.34 29.25
N ASP A 309 -11.01 20.61 29.49
CA ASP A 309 -10.60 21.54 28.43
C ASP A 309 -9.45 20.99 27.56
N PHE A 310 -8.51 20.27 28.17
CA PHE A 310 -7.41 19.62 27.46
C PHE A 310 -7.89 18.47 26.58
N GLU A 311 -8.70 17.56 27.11
CA GLU A 311 -9.24 16.43 26.36
C GLU A 311 -10.15 16.90 25.23
N TRP A 312 -10.94 17.95 25.47
CA TRP A 312 -11.76 18.60 24.47
C TRP A 312 -10.93 19.23 23.34
N GLY A 313 -9.86 19.96 23.69
CA GLY A 313 -8.90 20.49 22.73
C GLY A 313 -8.23 19.38 21.90
N MET A 314 -7.89 18.26 22.55
CA MET A 314 -7.30 17.10 21.90
C MET A 314 -8.26 16.44 20.90
N LEU A 315 -9.54 16.27 21.26
CA LEU A 315 -10.57 15.71 20.36
C LEU A 315 -10.73 16.57 19.10
N ASN A 316 -10.85 17.89 19.27
CA ASN A 316 -10.96 18.81 18.14
C ASN A 316 -9.69 18.83 17.29
N GLY A 317 -8.51 18.85 17.92
CA GLY A 317 -7.22 18.81 17.22
C GLY A 317 -7.03 17.53 16.40
N LYS A 318 -7.42 16.37 16.95
CA LYS A 318 -7.39 15.10 16.22
C LYS A 318 -8.37 15.11 15.04
N LEU A 319 -9.60 15.59 15.24
CA LEU A 319 -10.60 15.68 14.17
C LEU A 319 -10.10 16.59 13.04
N SER A 320 -9.58 17.76 13.38
CA SER A 320 -8.98 18.72 12.45
C SER A 320 -7.82 18.10 11.67
N ALA A 321 -6.90 17.40 12.34
CA ALA A 321 -5.78 16.75 11.67
C ALA A 321 -6.23 15.67 10.68
N LEU A 322 -7.21 14.84 11.04
CA LEU A 322 -7.73 13.81 10.11
C LEU A 322 -8.46 14.44 8.92
N ARG A 323 -9.27 15.48 9.15
CA ARG A 323 -9.94 16.24 8.09
C ARG A 323 -8.93 16.93 7.16
N TRP A 324 -7.88 17.53 7.72
CA TRP A 324 -6.82 18.17 6.94
C TRP A 324 -6.03 17.17 6.09
N VAL A 325 -5.67 16.01 6.66
CA VAL A 325 -5.02 14.92 5.90
C VAL A 325 -5.91 14.42 4.77
N LEU A 326 -7.22 14.41 4.98
CA LEU A 326 -8.14 14.08 3.90
C LEU A 326 -8.24 15.24 2.91
N GLY A 327 -8.11 16.51 3.30
CA GLY A 327 -8.02 17.66 2.38
C GLY A 327 -8.97 18.81 2.70
N ASP A 328 -9.51 18.86 3.92
CA ASP A 328 -10.22 20.01 4.45
C ASP A 328 -9.24 21.05 5.01
N GLU A 329 -9.71 22.27 5.26
CA GLU A 329 -8.91 23.28 5.94
C GLU A 329 -8.86 23.01 7.46
N TRP A 330 -7.78 23.46 8.12
CA TRP A 330 -7.52 23.20 9.55
C TRP A 330 -8.69 23.58 10.48
N ASP A 331 -9.42 24.63 10.14
CA ASP A 331 -10.50 25.15 10.99
C ASP A 331 -11.87 24.52 10.71
N MET A 332 -11.95 23.52 9.82
CA MET A 332 -13.21 22.83 9.50
C MET A 332 -13.59 21.86 10.61
N LEU A 333 -14.24 22.38 11.65
CA LEU A 333 -14.72 21.63 12.82
C LEU A 333 -16.25 21.55 12.88
N ASP A 334 -16.96 21.80 11.78
CA ASP A 334 -18.42 21.67 11.73
C ASP A 334 -18.82 20.21 11.99
N THR A 335 -19.81 20.01 12.85
CA THR A 335 -20.34 18.70 13.23
C THR A 335 -21.85 18.72 13.31
#